data_AF-A0A948XTR5-F1
#
_entry.id   AF-A0A948XTR5-F1
#
_cell.length_a   1.000
_cell.length_b   1.000
_cell.length_c   1.000
_cell.angle_alpha   90.00
_cell.angle_beta   90.00
_cell.angle_gamma   90.00
#
_symmetry.space_group_name_H-M   'P 1'
#
loop_
_entity.id
_entity.type
_entity.pdbx_description
1 polymer ?
#
loop_
_entity_poly.entity_id
_entity_poly.type
_entity_poly.pdbx_seq_one_letter_code
_entity_poly.pdbx_strand_id
1 'polypeptide(L)'
;MKTSEQLKAQLAISQEEIAEVQASIAEALADGTDARHHQVRRDRLDTKIRDLTPAIAIAEAREAAEAKKIQGDETERLKTLARLSQDRLFKAAAEVDVAIEALGKAYIAYRATMLESKEAHRVAGSDLNAVDRAVQHSLRWALARGARQLVDDSGMPRVPTRRETPFLDSVKRTTPKV
;
A
#
# COMPACT_ATOMS: atom_id res chain seq x y z
N MET A 1 21.24 26.15 10.55
CA MET A 1 21.01 26.17 12.02
C MET A 1 21.71 24.97 12.62
N LYS A 2 22.19 25.05 13.87
CA LYS A 2 22.69 23.87 14.58
C LYS A 2 21.50 22.96 14.93
N THR A 3 21.68 21.64 14.82
CA THR A 3 20.67 20.65 15.23
C THR A 3 20.56 20.59 16.76
N SER A 4 19.46 20.02 17.28
CA SER A 4 19.31 19.81 18.72
C SER A 4 20.48 19.00 19.30
N GLU A 5 20.96 17.98 18.57
CA GLU A 5 22.12 17.17 18.93
C GLU A 5 23.43 17.98 19.00
N GLN A 6 23.67 18.86 18.03
CA GLN A 6 24.86 19.73 18.02
C GLN A 6 24.86 20.71 19.20
N LEU A 7 23.69 21.21 19.59
CA LEU A 7 23.54 22.10 20.74
C LEU A 7 23.72 21.34 22.07
N LYS A 8 23.21 20.10 22.16
CA LYS A 8 23.44 19.20 23.31
C LYS A 8 24.92 18.85 23.48
N ALA A 9 25.62 18.57 22.39
CA ALA A 9 27.06 18.33 22.41
C ALA A 9 27.83 19.58 22.92
N GLN A 10 27.44 20.78 22.47
CA GLN A 10 28.03 22.02 22.96
C GLN A 10 27.72 22.31 24.43
N LEU A 11 26.53 21.93 24.91
CA LEU A 11 26.16 22.01 26.31
C LEU A 11 27.04 21.08 27.16
N ALA A 12 27.22 19.83 26.73
CA ALA A 12 28.06 18.85 27.43
C ALA A 12 29.52 19.32 27.54
N ILE A 13 30.11 19.79 26.44
CA ILE A 13 31.46 20.35 26.43
C ILE A 13 31.57 21.55 27.38
N SER A 14 30.58 22.46 27.36
CA SER A 14 30.63 23.64 28.22
C SER A 14 30.43 23.30 29.70
N GLN A 15 29.70 22.22 30.03
CA GLN A 15 29.55 21.70 31.40
C GLN A 15 30.85 21.07 31.91
N GLU A 16 31.56 20.33 31.05
CA GLU A 16 32.87 19.76 31.37
C GLU A 16 33.92 20.87 31.60
N GLU A 17 33.96 21.88 30.72
CA GLU A 17 34.82 23.06 30.89
C GLU A 17 34.52 23.82 32.20
N ILE A 18 33.27 23.86 32.66
CA ILE A 18 32.93 24.45 33.96
C ILE A 18 33.49 23.63 35.11
N ALA A 19 33.38 22.30 35.05
CA ALA A 19 33.91 21.42 36.10
C ALA A 19 35.43 21.57 36.23
N GLU A 20 36.14 21.65 35.10
CA GLU A 20 37.58 21.94 35.07
C GLU A 20 37.92 23.30 35.67
N VAL A 21 37.21 24.36 35.27
CA VAL A 21 37.44 25.71 35.80
C VAL A 21 37.13 25.77 37.30
N GLN A 22 36.10 25.07 37.77
CA GLN A 22 35.79 24.98 39.20
C GLN A 22 36.88 24.26 39.99
N ALA A 23 37.49 23.21 39.43
CA ALA A 23 38.65 22.55 40.03
C ALA A 23 39.85 23.51 40.13
N SER A 24 40.16 24.26 39.07
CA SER A 24 41.24 25.27 39.11
C SER A 24 40.96 26.42 40.09
N ILE A 25 39.69 26.83 40.27
CA ILE A 25 39.32 27.81 41.30
C ILE A 25 39.60 27.25 42.69
N ALA A 26 39.21 26.00 42.95
CA ALA A 26 39.42 25.36 44.24
C ALA A 26 40.92 25.23 44.57
N GLU A 27 41.74 24.85 43.59
CA GLU A 27 43.20 24.76 43.72
C GLU A 27 43.83 26.14 44.00
N ALA A 28 43.48 27.16 43.21
CA ALA A 28 43.98 28.52 43.43
C ALA A 28 43.63 29.07 44.82
N LEU A 29 42.41 28.78 45.31
CA LEU A 29 41.97 29.15 46.65
C LEU A 29 42.72 28.38 47.75
N ALA A 30 43.02 27.10 47.54
CA ALA A 30 43.78 26.28 48.48
C ALA A 30 45.23 26.76 48.61
N ASP A 31 45.84 27.18 47.49
CA ASP A 31 47.20 27.73 47.45
C ASP A 31 47.29 29.20 47.87
N GLY A 32 46.15 29.86 48.12
CA GLY A 32 46.07 31.28 48.48
C GLY A 32 46.41 32.25 47.34
N THR A 33 46.29 31.80 46.09
CA THR A 33 46.57 32.59 44.87
C THR A 33 45.31 33.24 44.30
N ASP A 34 45.48 34.17 43.34
CA ASP A 34 44.35 34.90 42.74
C ASP A 34 43.54 34.04 41.76
N ALA A 35 42.29 33.74 42.11
CA ALA A 35 41.35 32.96 41.30
C ALA A 35 40.47 33.80 40.35
N ARG A 36 40.60 35.14 40.31
CA ARG A 36 39.70 36.04 39.55
C ARG A 36 39.58 35.68 38.08
N HIS A 37 40.69 35.30 37.44
CA HIS A 37 40.66 34.93 36.03
C HIS A 37 39.80 33.69 35.77
N HIS A 38 39.88 32.69 36.65
CA HIS A 38 39.07 31.49 36.56
C HIS A 38 37.59 31.76 36.88
N GLN A 39 37.29 32.66 37.83
CA GLN A 39 35.92 33.09 38.13
C GLN A 39 35.25 33.75 36.93
N VAL A 40 35.93 34.69 36.26
CA VAL A 40 35.41 35.34 35.05
C VAL A 40 35.16 34.32 33.93
N ARG A 41 36.05 33.32 33.77
CA ARG A 41 35.86 32.25 32.79
C ARG A 41 34.65 31.39 33.13
N ARG A 42 34.45 31.04 34.40
CA ARG A 42 33.28 30.30 34.89
C ARG A 42 31.99 31.07 34.60
N ASP A 43 31.91 32.35 34.95
CA ASP A 43 30.70 33.16 34.75
C ASP A 43 30.29 33.26 33.26
N ARG A 44 31.29 33.33 32.36
CA ARG A 44 31.06 33.29 30.91
C ARG A 44 30.49 31.95 30.45
N LEU A 45 31.00 30.84 30.98
CA LEU A 45 30.51 29.50 30.65
C LEU A 45 29.11 29.29 31.23
N ASP A 46 28.83 29.73 32.46
CA ASP A 46 27.51 29.69 33.08
C ASP A 46 26.49 30.47 32.23
N THR A 47 26.87 31.64 31.70
CA THR A 47 26.03 32.41 30.76
C THR A 47 25.78 31.63 29.46
N LYS A 48 26.83 31.04 28.88
CA LYS A 48 26.73 30.24 27.65
C LYS A 48 25.81 29.03 27.84
N ILE A 49 25.89 28.34 28.98
CA ILE A 49 25.01 27.22 29.33
C ILE A 49 23.56 27.69 29.43
N ARG A 50 23.34 28.80 30.13
CA ARG A 50 22.01 29.41 30.29
C ARG A 50 21.34 29.73 28.95
N ASP A 51 22.13 30.14 27.95
CA ASP A 51 21.64 30.42 26.59
C ASP A 51 21.44 29.14 25.75
N LEU A 52 22.27 28.11 25.97
CA LEU A 52 22.17 26.84 25.24
C LEU A 52 20.92 26.03 25.62
N THR A 53 20.50 26.04 26.89
CA THR A 53 19.31 25.30 27.35
C THR A 53 18.01 25.67 26.60
N PRO A 54 17.60 26.95 26.50
CA PRO A 54 16.42 27.32 25.73
C PRO A 54 16.62 27.11 24.22
N ALA A 55 17.85 27.27 23.71
CA ALA A 55 18.14 27.01 22.30
C ALA A 55 17.94 25.54 21.92
N ILE A 56 18.31 24.60 22.79
CA ILE A 56 18.06 23.16 22.62
C ILE A 56 16.55 22.90 22.59
N ALA A 57 15.80 23.43 23.57
CA ALA A 57 14.35 23.23 23.63
C ALA A 57 13.62 23.74 22.38
N ILE A 58 14.05 24.90 21.85
CA ILE A 58 13.50 25.44 20.60
C ILE A 58 13.85 24.55 19.40
N ALA A 59 15.08 24.04 19.32
CA ALA A 59 15.49 23.15 18.24
C ALA A 59 14.71 21.82 18.27
N GLU A 60 14.56 21.21 19.44
CA GLU A 60 13.76 19.99 19.61
C GLU A 60 12.29 20.20 19.26
N ALA A 61 11.71 21.33 19.67
CA ALA A 61 10.32 21.64 19.33
C ALA A 61 10.11 21.80 17.81
N ARG A 62 11.10 22.36 17.11
CA ARG A 62 11.08 22.48 15.64
C ARG A 62 11.21 21.11 14.97
N GLU A 63 12.18 20.31 15.38
CA GLU A 63 12.39 18.96 14.85
C GLU A 63 11.14 18.08 15.08
N ALA A 64 10.52 18.16 16.26
CA ALA A 64 9.28 17.45 16.55
C ALA A 64 8.09 17.94 15.70
N ALA A 65 8.00 19.24 15.44
CA ALA A 65 6.96 19.81 14.56
C ALA A 65 7.15 19.36 13.11
N GLU A 66 8.38 19.36 12.61
CA GLU A 66 8.71 18.86 11.27
C GLU A 66 8.42 17.36 11.14
N ALA A 67 8.80 16.55 12.14
CA ALA A 67 8.51 15.12 12.16
C ALA A 67 6.99 14.85 12.10
N LYS A 68 6.19 15.57 12.89
CA LYS A 68 4.72 15.48 12.84
C LYS A 68 4.16 15.86 11.47
N LYS A 69 4.73 16.89 10.83
CA LYS A 69 4.30 17.34 9.51
C LYS A 69 4.60 16.30 8.44
N ILE A 70 5.81 15.73 8.45
CA ILE A 70 6.21 14.66 7.54
C ILE A 70 5.29 13.44 7.71
N GLN A 71 5.02 13.06 8.96
CA GLN A 71 4.11 11.95 9.27
C GLN A 71 2.69 12.24 8.75
N GLY A 72 2.18 13.46 8.93
CA GLY A 72 0.90 13.89 8.38
C GLY A 72 0.86 13.78 6.85
N ASP A 73 1.87 14.31 6.17
CA ASP A 73 1.98 14.26 4.71
C ASP A 73 2.04 12.82 4.18
N GLU A 74 2.75 11.92 4.87
CA GLU A 74 2.82 10.50 4.51
C GLU A 74 1.46 9.81 4.68
N THR A 75 0.73 10.08 5.76
CA THR A 75 -0.61 9.51 5.95
C THR A 75 -1.58 9.97 4.87
N GLU A 76 -1.53 11.23 4.43
CA GLU A 76 -2.37 11.74 3.34
C GLU A 76 -1.97 11.14 1.98
N ARG A 77 -0.66 10.94 1.73
CA ARG A 77 -0.18 10.21 0.54
C ARG A 77 -0.70 8.78 0.51
N LEU A 78 -0.68 8.07 1.64
CA LEU A 78 -1.21 6.70 1.71
C LEU A 78 -2.73 6.66 1.46
N LYS A 79 -3.49 7.61 2.01
CA LYS A 79 -4.94 7.71 1.74
C LYS A 79 -5.24 7.97 0.27
N THR A 80 -4.49 8.86 -0.37
CA THR A 80 -4.67 9.17 -1.80
C THR A 80 -4.32 7.98 -2.69
N LEU A 81 -3.23 7.25 -2.40
CA LEU A 81 -2.90 6.00 -3.08
C LEU A 81 -3.98 4.93 -2.90
N ALA A 82 -4.49 4.75 -1.68
CA ALA A 82 -5.57 3.82 -1.41
C ALA A 82 -6.82 4.15 -2.23
N ARG A 83 -7.21 5.43 -2.28
CA ARG A 83 -8.35 5.89 -3.08
C ARG A 83 -8.16 5.63 -4.58
N LEU A 84 -6.98 5.95 -5.13
CA LEU A 84 -6.66 5.66 -6.53
C LEU A 84 -6.70 4.16 -6.85
N SER A 85 -6.24 3.33 -5.92
CA SER A 85 -6.31 1.86 -6.07
C SER A 85 -7.76 1.37 -6.07
N GLN A 86 -8.60 1.95 -5.22
CA GLN A 86 -10.03 1.63 -5.13
C GLN A 86 -10.76 2.05 -6.41
N ASP A 87 -10.50 3.24 -6.95
CA ASP A 87 -11.11 3.72 -8.20
C ASP A 87 -10.73 2.82 -9.38
N ARG A 88 -9.47 2.35 -9.44
CA ARG A 88 -9.02 1.39 -10.46
C ARG A 88 -9.75 0.05 -10.33
N LEU A 89 -9.92 -0.45 -9.11
CA LEU A 89 -10.65 -1.69 -8.86
C LEU A 89 -12.11 -1.58 -9.25
N PHE A 90 -12.79 -0.46 -8.94
CA PHE A 90 -14.17 -0.23 -9.35
C PHE A 90 -14.30 -0.13 -10.87
N LYS A 91 -13.38 0.55 -11.55
CA LYS A 91 -13.37 0.62 -13.01
C LYS A 91 -13.18 -0.77 -13.64
N ALA A 92 -12.23 -1.56 -13.13
CA ALA A 92 -12.01 -2.92 -13.60
C ALA A 92 -13.23 -3.82 -13.34
N ALA A 93 -13.92 -3.66 -12.20
CA ALA A 93 -15.16 -4.38 -11.91
C ALA A 93 -16.26 -4.03 -12.91
N ALA A 94 -16.45 -2.74 -13.22
CA ALA A 94 -17.42 -2.31 -14.22
C ALA A 94 -17.11 -2.86 -15.63
N GLU A 95 -15.82 -2.92 -16.02
CA GLU A 95 -15.40 -3.55 -17.28
C GLU A 95 -15.72 -5.05 -17.32
N VAL A 96 -15.58 -5.75 -16.18
CA VAL A 96 -15.97 -7.16 -16.05
C VAL A 96 -17.49 -7.33 -16.18
N ASP A 97 -18.30 -6.47 -15.55
CA ASP A 97 -19.75 -6.52 -15.66
C ASP A 97 -20.22 -6.36 -17.11
N VAL A 98 -19.65 -5.39 -17.85
CA VAL A 98 -19.92 -5.19 -19.28
C VAL A 98 -19.54 -6.43 -20.09
N ALA A 99 -18.40 -7.04 -19.81
CA ALA A 99 -17.96 -8.26 -20.49
C ALA A 99 -18.90 -9.45 -20.24
N ILE A 100 -19.43 -9.57 -19.02
CA ILE A 100 -20.40 -10.62 -18.65
C ILE A 100 -21.73 -10.40 -19.39
N GLU A 101 -22.22 -9.15 -19.46
CA GLU A 101 -23.42 -8.83 -20.22
C GLU A 101 -23.26 -9.16 -21.72
N ALA A 102 -22.11 -8.80 -22.30
CA ALA A 102 -21.79 -9.11 -23.70
C ALA A 102 -21.73 -10.64 -23.95
N LEU A 103 -21.14 -11.41 -23.04
CA LEU A 103 -21.13 -12.87 -23.09
C LEU A 103 -22.55 -13.44 -23.03
N GLY A 104 -23.43 -12.89 -22.18
CA GLY A 104 -24.83 -13.28 -22.10
C GLY A 104 -25.57 -13.06 -23.43
N LYS A 105 -25.41 -11.89 -24.04
CA LYS A 105 -26.00 -11.57 -25.36
C LYS A 105 -25.48 -12.50 -26.46
N ALA A 106 -24.17 -12.74 -26.50
CA ALA A 106 -23.55 -13.65 -27.46
C ALA A 106 -24.07 -15.08 -27.32
N TYR A 107 -24.30 -15.54 -26.08
CA TYR A 107 -24.87 -16.87 -25.83
C TYR A 107 -26.32 -16.98 -26.31
N ILE A 108 -27.14 -15.96 -26.09
CA ILE A 108 -28.53 -15.94 -26.58
C ILE A 108 -28.53 -16.01 -28.12
N ALA A 109 -27.69 -15.21 -28.78
CA ALA A 109 -27.55 -15.23 -30.23
C ALA A 109 -27.09 -16.61 -30.74
N TYR A 110 -26.08 -17.21 -30.09
CA TYR A 110 -25.61 -18.56 -30.40
C TYR A 110 -26.71 -19.62 -30.24
N ARG A 111 -27.53 -19.53 -29.17
CA ARG A 111 -28.64 -20.45 -28.95
C ARG A 111 -29.71 -20.34 -30.03
N ALA A 112 -30.04 -19.12 -30.45
CA ALA A 112 -30.97 -18.89 -31.54
C ALA A 112 -30.47 -19.49 -32.86
N THR A 113 -29.22 -19.19 -33.26
CA THR A 113 -28.64 -19.73 -34.49
C THR A 113 -28.48 -21.26 -34.44
N MET A 114 -28.19 -21.83 -33.27
CA MET A 114 -28.15 -23.28 -33.09
C MET A 114 -29.52 -23.94 -33.20
N LEU A 115 -30.58 -23.32 -32.69
CA LEU A 115 -31.94 -23.82 -32.83
C LEU A 115 -32.37 -23.77 -34.30
N GLU A 116 -32.15 -22.64 -34.98
CA GLU A 116 -32.38 -22.49 -36.42
C GLU A 116 -31.58 -23.53 -37.23
N SER A 117 -30.31 -23.75 -36.88
CA SER A 117 -29.46 -24.77 -37.52
C SER A 117 -29.97 -26.19 -37.24
N LYS A 118 -30.46 -26.50 -36.04
CA LYS A 118 -31.04 -27.81 -35.72
C LYS A 118 -32.37 -28.05 -36.45
N GLU A 119 -33.18 -27.01 -36.62
CA GLU A 119 -34.42 -27.06 -37.40
C GLU A 119 -34.14 -27.24 -38.90
N ALA A 120 -33.18 -26.49 -39.44
CA ALA A 120 -32.73 -26.63 -40.83
C ALA A 120 -32.02 -27.97 -41.10
N HIS A 121 -31.28 -28.49 -40.10
CA HIS A 121 -30.51 -29.73 -40.18
C HIS A 121 -31.14 -30.89 -39.42
N ARG A 122 -32.47 -31.03 -39.43
CA ARG A 122 -33.23 -32.21 -38.91
C ARG A 122 -32.70 -33.59 -39.37
N VAL A 123 -31.66 -33.63 -40.22
CA VAL A 123 -31.06 -34.79 -40.89
C VAL A 123 -29.59 -35.08 -40.47
N ALA A 124 -28.83 -34.17 -39.84
CA ALA A 124 -27.40 -34.39 -39.56
C ALA A 124 -27.09 -34.40 -38.04
N GLY A 125 -27.39 -35.54 -37.40
CA GLY A 125 -27.07 -35.78 -36.00
C GLY A 125 -25.60 -36.17 -35.78
N SER A 126 -24.83 -35.29 -35.14
CA SER A 126 -24.02 -35.58 -33.94
C SER A 126 -23.12 -34.40 -33.55
N ASP A 127 -22.58 -33.67 -34.55
CA ASP A 127 -21.58 -32.61 -34.32
C ASP A 127 -22.16 -31.35 -33.69
N LEU A 128 -23.36 -30.92 -34.08
CA LEU A 128 -24.03 -29.76 -33.48
C LEU A 128 -24.28 -29.94 -31.97
N ASN A 129 -24.58 -31.16 -31.53
CA ASN A 129 -24.78 -31.45 -30.11
C ASN A 129 -23.46 -31.51 -29.31
N ALA A 130 -22.33 -31.78 -29.96
CA ALA A 130 -21.01 -31.69 -29.33
C ALA A 130 -20.60 -30.21 -29.14
N VAL A 131 -20.83 -29.38 -30.15
CA VAL A 131 -20.58 -27.93 -30.08
C VAL A 131 -21.47 -27.26 -29.03
N ASP A 132 -22.76 -27.58 -28.99
CA ASP A 132 -23.71 -27.06 -27.96
C ASP A 132 -23.23 -27.36 -26.54
N ARG A 133 -22.78 -28.61 -26.29
CA ARG A 133 -22.24 -29.03 -25.00
C ARG A 133 -20.94 -28.30 -24.65
N ALA A 134 -20.04 -28.12 -25.60
CA ALA A 134 -18.79 -27.40 -25.39
C ALA A 134 -19.03 -25.92 -25.04
N VAL A 135 -19.94 -25.25 -25.76
CA VAL A 135 -20.31 -23.85 -25.51
C VAL A 135 -21.01 -23.69 -24.15
N GLN A 136 -21.97 -24.56 -23.82
CA GLN A 136 -22.62 -24.55 -22.51
C GLN A 136 -21.63 -24.75 -21.36
N HIS A 137 -20.64 -25.63 -21.52
CA HIS A 137 -19.61 -25.85 -20.51
C HIS A 137 -18.69 -24.63 -20.31
N SER A 138 -18.25 -24.00 -21.39
CA SER A 138 -17.42 -22.78 -21.33
C SER A 138 -18.18 -21.61 -20.68
N LEU A 139 -19.47 -21.47 -20.99
CA LEU A 139 -20.32 -20.43 -20.38
C LEU A 139 -20.53 -20.67 -18.88
N ARG A 140 -20.80 -21.92 -18.48
CA ARG A 140 -20.92 -22.29 -17.06
C ARG A 140 -19.66 -21.97 -16.26
N TRP A 141 -18.49 -22.15 -16.87
CA TRP A 141 -17.22 -21.82 -16.24
C TRP A 141 -17.01 -20.31 -16.10
N ALA A 142 -17.29 -19.53 -17.16
CA ALA A 142 -17.21 -18.07 -17.13
C ALA A 142 -18.15 -17.46 -16.07
N LEU A 143 -19.38 -17.96 -15.97
CA LEU A 143 -20.36 -17.50 -14.99
C LEU A 143 -20.04 -17.95 -13.56
N ALA A 144 -19.49 -19.16 -13.36
CA ALA A 144 -19.06 -19.62 -12.04
C ALA A 144 -17.90 -18.81 -11.45
N ARG A 145 -17.02 -18.27 -12.31
CA ARG A 145 -15.90 -17.40 -11.89
C ARG A 145 -16.24 -15.91 -11.82
N GLY A 146 -17.22 -15.43 -12.61
CA GLY A 146 -17.52 -14.00 -12.75
C GLY A 146 -18.87 -13.51 -12.23
N ALA A 147 -19.93 -14.34 -12.20
CA ALA A 147 -21.29 -13.92 -11.82
C ALA A 147 -22.11 -15.07 -11.23
N ARG A 148 -21.88 -15.35 -9.93
CA ARG A 148 -22.58 -16.43 -9.20
C ARG A 148 -24.11 -16.31 -9.21
N GLN A 149 -24.66 -15.09 -9.19
CA GLN A 149 -26.11 -14.85 -9.18
C GLN A 149 -26.79 -15.24 -10.51
N LEU A 150 -26.12 -15.03 -11.66
CA LEU A 150 -26.66 -15.38 -12.97
C LEU A 150 -26.79 -16.90 -13.18
N VAL A 151 -25.95 -17.69 -12.50
CA VAL A 151 -26.00 -19.16 -12.53
C VAL A 151 -27.27 -19.68 -11.85
N ASP A 152 -27.71 -19.00 -10.78
CA ASP A 152 -28.90 -19.37 -10.02
C ASP A 152 -30.18 -18.98 -10.78
N ASP A 153 -30.21 -17.80 -11.39
CA ASP A 153 -31.36 -17.31 -12.18
C ASP A 153 -31.57 -18.07 -13.50
N SER A 154 -30.50 -18.63 -14.08
CA SER A 154 -30.58 -19.40 -15.33
C SER A 154 -30.93 -20.89 -15.15
N GLY A 155 -31.07 -21.36 -13.90
CA GLY A 155 -31.39 -22.76 -13.58
C GLY A 155 -30.33 -23.77 -14.04
N MET A 156 -29.10 -23.32 -14.30
CA MET A 156 -28.04 -24.14 -14.85
C MET A 156 -27.25 -24.88 -13.75
N PRO A 157 -26.99 -26.20 -13.89
CA PRO A 157 -26.23 -26.95 -12.88
C PRO A 157 -24.78 -26.47 -12.76
N ARG A 158 -24.35 -26.20 -11.51
CA ARG A 158 -22.99 -25.75 -11.17
C ARG A 158 -21.94 -26.82 -11.51
N VAL A 159 -20.76 -26.40 -11.99
CA VAL A 159 -19.62 -27.32 -12.14
C VAL A 159 -18.97 -27.52 -10.77
N PRO A 160 -18.86 -28.75 -10.25
CA PRO A 160 -18.19 -29.00 -8.97
C PRO A 160 -16.71 -28.63 -9.06
N THR A 161 -16.17 -27.95 -8.04
CA THR A 161 -14.77 -27.48 -7.95
C THR A 161 -13.73 -28.56 -8.25
N ARG A 162 -14.01 -29.82 -7.96
CA ARG A 162 -13.11 -30.97 -8.25
C ARG A 162 -12.97 -31.30 -9.74
N ARG A 163 -13.80 -30.74 -10.62
CA ARG A 163 -13.76 -30.98 -12.07
C ARG A 163 -13.20 -29.80 -12.88
N GLU A 164 -12.71 -28.75 -12.22
CA GLU A 164 -12.14 -27.58 -12.90
C GLU A 164 -10.86 -27.91 -13.69
N THR A 165 -9.93 -28.66 -13.11
CA THR A 165 -8.62 -28.97 -13.71
C THR A 165 -8.72 -29.83 -14.98
N PRO A 166 -9.46 -30.96 -14.98
CA PRO A 166 -9.62 -31.80 -16.17
C PRO A 166 -10.33 -31.07 -17.32
N PHE A 167 -11.24 -30.15 -17.00
CA PHE A 167 -11.96 -29.35 -17.98
C PHE A 167 -11.06 -28.29 -18.64
N LEU A 168 -10.23 -27.59 -17.86
CA LEU A 168 -9.25 -26.64 -18.39
C LEU A 168 -8.27 -27.29 -19.36
N ASP A 169 -7.84 -28.52 -19.06
CA ASP A 169 -6.98 -29.30 -19.94
C ASP A 169 -7.71 -29.72 -21.23
N SER A 170 -9.01 -30.01 -21.18
CA SER A 170 -9.82 -30.29 -22.36
C SER A 170 -9.99 -29.04 -23.24
N VAL A 171 -10.29 -27.89 -22.65
CA VAL A 171 -10.49 -26.63 -23.39
C VAL A 171 -9.19 -26.21 -24.08
N LYS A 172 -8.04 -26.27 -23.39
CA LYS A 172 -6.71 -26.00 -23.96
C LYS A 172 -6.38 -26.89 -25.17
N ARG A 173 -6.91 -28.12 -25.19
CA ARG A 173 -6.74 -29.06 -26.32
C ARG A 173 -7.65 -28.73 -27.51
N THR A 174 -8.79 -28.10 -27.26
CA THR A 174 -9.79 -27.78 -28.30
C THR A 174 -9.71 -26.35 -28.85
N THR A 175 -9.08 -25.42 -28.12
CA THR A 175 -8.80 -24.08 -28.65
C THR A 175 -7.62 -24.13 -29.63
N PRO A 176 -7.79 -23.69 -30.90
CA PRO A 176 -6.68 -23.61 -31.83
C PRO A 176 -5.62 -22.65 -31.28
N LYS A 177 -4.35 -23.07 -31.33
CA LYS A 177 -3.22 -22.21 -30.95
C LYS A 177 -3.13 -21.09 -31.98
N VAL A 178 -3.31 -19.85 -31.52
CA VAL A 178 -3.00 -18.64 -32.28
C VAL A 178 -1.48 -18.46 -32.31
#